data_AF-A0A2X3KCJ4-F1
#
_entry.id   AF-A0A2X3KCJ4-F1
#
_cell.length_a   1.000
_cell.length_b   1.000
_cell.length_c   1.000
_cell.angle_alpha   90.00
_cell.angle_beta   90.00
_cell.angle_gamma   90.00
#
_symmetry.space_group_name_H-M   'P 1'
#
loop_
_entity.id
_entity.type
_entity.pdbx_description
1 polymer ?
#
loop_
_entity_poly.entity_id
_entity_poly.type
_entity_poly.pdbx_seq_one_letter_code
_entity_poly.pdbx_strand_id
1 'polypeptide(L)' 'MLKKLRGIGKALRARSEEMAQMITREMGKPINQARAEVAKSANLCDWYAEHGPAMLKAEPTLGGKSAGSY' A
#
# COMPACT_ATOMS: atom_id res chain seq x y z
N MET A 1 -9.64 5.11 5.65
CA MET A 1 -8.35 4.45 5.38
C MET A 1 -8.04 4.32 3.89
N LEU A 2 -8.91 3.69 3.11
CA LEU A 2 -8.68 3.38 1.68
C LEU A 2 -8.44 4.59 0.78
N LYS A 3 -9.22 5.66 0.99
CA LYS A 3 -9.07 6.93 0.28
C LYS A 3 -7.68 7.57 0.50
N LYS A 4 -7.09 7.36 1.68
CA LYS A 4 -5.74 7.87 2.01
C LYS A 4 -4.65 7.08 1.28
N LEU A 5 -4.74 5.75 1.25
CA LEU A 5 -3.80 4.90 0.50
C LEU A 5 -3.78 5.24 -1.00
N ARG A 6 -4.95 5.39 -1.61
CA ARG A 6 -5.04 5.85 -3.02
C ARG A 6 -4.46 7.25 -3.21
N GLY A 7 -4.64 8.15 -2.24
CA GLY A 7 -4.02 9.47 -2.25
C GLY A 7 -2.49 9.41 -2.24
N ILE A 8 -1.91 8.55 -1.40
CA ILE A 8 -0.46 8.31 -1.35
C ILE A 8 0.04 7.76 -2.68
N GLY A 9 -0.62 6.73 -3.23
CA GLY A 9 -0.26 6.16 -4.53
C GLY A 9 -0.27 7.20 -5.66
N LYS A 10 -1.26 8.11 -5.67
CA LYS A 10 -1.30 9.25 -6.61
C LYS A 10 -0.13 10.21 -6.40
N ALA A 11 0.17 10.59 -5.16
CA ALA A 11 1.27 11.50 -4.85
C ALA A 11 2.64 10.91 -5.22
N LEU A 12 2.82 9.58 -5.05
CA LEU A 12 4.02 8.88 -5.48
C LEU A 12 4.19 8.93 -7.01
N ARG A 13 3.12 8.69 -7.77
CA ARG A 13 3.16 8.77 -9.24
C ARG A 13 3.40 10.20 -9.74
N ALA A 14 2.82 11.20 -9.09
CA ALA A 14 2.98 12.61 -9.47
C ALA A 14 4.43 13.11 -9.33
N ARG A 15 5.21 12.52 -8.42
CA ARG A 15 6.63 12.87 -8.17
C ARG A 15 7.59 11.74 -8.51
N SER A 16 7.20 10.85 -9.43
CA SER A 16 7.93 9.58 -9.62
C SER A 16 9.37 9.77 -10.06
N GLU A 17 9.60 10.69 -11.00
CA GLU A 17 10.95 10.96 -11.51
C GLU A 17 11.81 11.67 -10.45
N GLU A 18 11.25 12.66 -9.74
CA GLU A 18 11.95 13.37 -8.66
C GLU A 18 12.46 12.39 -7.58
N MET A 19 11.60 11.49 -7.12
CA MET A 19 11.96 10.48 -6.13
C MET A 19 12.96 9.46 -6.68
N ALA A 20 12.81 9.01 -7.93
CA ALA A 20 13.76 8.08 -8.54
C ALA A 20 15.16 8.70 -8.66
N GLN A 21 15.24 9.97 -9.07
CA GLN A 21 16.50 10.72 -9.14
C GLN A 21 17.13 10.91 -7.76
N MET A 22 16.33 11.19 -6.72
CA MET A 22 16.81 11.27 -5.33
C MET A 22 17.42 9.94 -4.89
N ILE A 23 16.70 8.82 -5.06
CA ILE A 23 17.18 7.48 -4.72
C ILE A 23 18.52 7.21 -5.41
N THR A 24 18.61 7.42 -6.72
CA THR A 24 19.86 7.21 -7.47
C THR A 24 20.98 8.11 -6.98
N ARG A 25 20.72 9.39 -6.72
CA ARG A 25 21.74 10.36 -6.29
C ARG A 25 22.31 10.04 -4.91
N GLU A 26 21.47 9.62 -3.97
CA GLU A 26 21.87 9.47 -2.57
C GLU A 26 22.54 8.13 -2.29
N MET A 27 22.16 7.06 -2.98
CA MET A 27 22.65 5.72 -2.69
C MET A 27 23.14 4.92 -3.90
N GLY A 28 23.10 5.50 -5.12
CA GLY A 28 23.71 4.92 -6.31
C GLY A 28 22.90 3.83 -7.02
N LYS A 29 21.62 3.62 -6.68
CA LYS A 29 20.76 2.65 -7.41
C LYS A 29 20.65 3.06 -8.87
N PRO A 30 20.76 2.13 -9.84
CA PRO A 30 20.53 2.43 -11.24
C PRO A 30 19.15 3.05 -11.47
N ILE A 31 19.07 4.14 -12.23
CA ILE A 31 17.85 4.97 -12.35
C ILE A 31 16.61 4.17 -12.79
N ASN A 32 16.77 3.16 -13.64
CA ASN A 32 15.66 2.32 -14.07
C ASN A 32 15.12 1.45 -12.93
N GLN A 33 15.98 0.99 -12.02
CA GLN A 33 15.55 0.25 -10.83
C GLN A 33 14.87 1.19 -9.82
N ALA A 34 15.38 2.42 -9.66
CA ALA A 34 14.76 3.41 -8.79
C ALA A 34 13.36 3.80 -9.28
N ARG A 35 13.18 4.02 -10.59
CA ARG A 35 11.85 4.24 -11.21
C ARG A 35 10.91 3.06 -10.95
N ALA A 36 11.39 1.83 -11.14
CA ALA A 36 10.61 0.63 -10.89
C ALA A 36 10.19 0.50 -9.41
N GLU A 37 11.05 0.90 -8.47
CA GLU A 37 10.75 0.89 -7.04
C GLU A 37 9.66 1.91 -6.67
N VAL A 38 9.71 3.12 -7.21
CA VAL A 38 8.65 4.12 -6.98
C VAL A 38 7.31 3.62 -7.55
N ALA A 39 7.32 3.04 -8.75
CA ALA A 39 6.13 2.45 -9.36
C ALA A 39 5.58 1.28 -8.52
N LYS A 40 6.44 0.38 -8.06
CA LYS A 40 6.07 -0.74 -7.17
C LYS A 40 5.42 -0.25 -5.89
N SER A 41 5.99 0.80 -5.28
CA SER A 41 5.48 1.40 -4.04
C SER A 41 4.11 2.06 -4.23
N ALA A 42 3.91 2.77 -5.34
CA ALA A 42 2.61 3.34 -5.69
C ALA A 42 1.56 2.25 -5.95
N ASN A 43 1.92 1.17 -6.65
CA ASN A 43 1.02 0.05 -6.92
C ASN A 43 0.64 -0.71 -5.64
N LEU A 44 1.58 -0.86 -4.69
CA LEU A 44 1.30 -1.46 -3.39
C LEU A 44 0.23 -0.68 -2.62
N CYS A 45 0.26 0.64 -2.70
CA CYS A 45 -0.77 1.49 -2.07
C CYS A 45 -2.16 1.20 -2.64
N ASP A 46 -2.29 1.06 -3.96
CA ASP A 46 -3.57 0.74 -4.59
C ASP A 46 -4.03 -0.69 -4.27
N TRP A 47 -3.10 -1.65 -4.27
CA TRP A 47 -3.42 -3.04 -3.94
C TRP A 47 -3.96 -3.19 -2.52
N TYR A 48 -3.34 -2.54 -1.53
CA TYR A 48 -3.88 -2.55 -0.15
C TYR A 48 -5.16 -1.73 -0.01
N ALA A 49 -5.34 -0.67 -0.79
CA ALA A 49 -6.60 0.07 -0.79
C ALA A 49 -7.78 -0.76 -1.32
N GLU A 50 -7.50 -1.77 -2.13
CA GLU A 50 -8.48 -2.69 -2.70
C GLU A 50 -8.69 -3.94 -1.82
N HIS A 51 -7.60 -4.62 -1.44
CA HIS A 51 -7.66 -5.94 -0.79
C HIS A 51 -7.60 -5.86 0.75
N GLY A 52 -6.95 -4.82 1.29
CA GLY A 52 -6.76 -4.63 2.72
C GLY A 52 -8.05 -4.65 3.58
N PRO A 53 -9.19 -4.09 3.14
CA PRO A 53 -10.44 -4.17 3.90
C PRO A 53 -10.89 -5.59 4.20
N ALA A 54 -10.74 -6.50 3.25
CA ALA A 54 -11.16 -7.89 3.41
C ALA A 54 -10.28 -8.63 4.42
N MET A 55 -8.98 -8.31 4.44
CA MET A 55 -7.99 -8.89 5.35
C MET A 55 -8.20 -8.47 6.82
N LEU A 56 -8.93 -7.39 7.06
CA LEU A 56 -9.21 -6.87 8.40
C LEU A 56 -10.62 -7.21 8.89
N LYS A 57 -11.38 -8.02 8.14
CA LYS A 57 -12.67 -8.51 8.61
C LYS A 57 -12.44 -9.41 9.83
N ALA A 58 -13.32 -9.29 10.82
CA ALA A 58 -13.26 -10.13 11.99
C ALA A 58 -13.44 -11.60 11.59
N GLU A 59 -12.54 -12.45 12.08
CA GLU A 59 -12.71 -13.90 12.00
C GLU A 59 -13.40 -14.40 13.28
N PRO A 60 -14.37 -15.32 13.15
CA PRO A 60 -15.00 -15.91 14.32
C PRO A 60 -13.98 -16.74 15.10
N THR A 61 -13.86 -16.48 16.41
CA THR A 61 -13.06 -17.31 17.30
C THR A 61 -13.81 -18.60 17.64
N LEU A 62 -13.09 -19.72 17.72
CA LEU A 62 -13.63 -21.07 17.99
C LEU A 62 -14.26 -21.24 19.39
N GLY A 63 -14.50 -20.16 20.15
CA GLY A 63 -15.04 -20.16 21.51
C GLY A 63 -16.40 -19.48 21.70
N GLY A 64 -17.01 -18.92 20.64
CA GLY A 64 -18.29 -18.22 20.74
C GLY A 64 -19.51 -19.15 20.76
N LYS A 65 -19.75 -19.89 21.84
CA LYS A 65 -21.09 -20.46 22.08
C LYS A 65 -22.05 -19.32 22.46
N SER A 66 -22.98 -19.04 21.55
CA SER A 66 -24.32 -18.47 21.74
C SER A 66 -24.49 -17.40 22.83
N ALA A 67 -24.47 -16.12 22.43
CA ALA A 67 -25.21 -15.07 23.13
C ALA A 67 -26.39 -14.66 22.24
N GLY A 68 -27.57 -15.25 22.49
CA GLY A 68 -28.77 -14.88 21.74
C GLY A 68 -29.90 -15.91 21.72
N SER A 69 -30.25 -16.51 22.85
CA SER A 69 -31.62 -16.99 23.11
C SER A 69 -31.77 -17.26 24.60
N TYR A 70 -32.25 -16.27 25.35
CA TYR A 70 -33.22 -16.33 26.46
C TYR A 70 -33.46 -14.90 26.95
#